data_AF-A0A536S0A9-F1
#
_entry.id   AF-A0A536S0A9-F1
#
_cell.length_a   1.000
_cell.length_b   1.000
_cell.length_c   1.000
_cell.angle_alpha   90.00
_cell.angle_beta   90.00
_cell.angle_gamma   90.00
#
_symmetry.space_group_name_H-M   'P 1'
#
loop_
_entity.id
_entity.type
_entity.pdbx_description
1 polymer ?
#
loop_
_entity_poly.entity_id
_entity_poly.type
_entity_poly.pdbx_seq_one_letter_code
_entity_poly.pdbx_strand_id
1 'polypeptide(L)'
;MLNTSARLLRLLTLLETRRDWSGAQLAERLEVSTRTVRNDVARLRELGYPVEAAPGVAGGYRLGSGAAMPPLLLEDDEAVAVAVALRSSTSGGISGIEETAVRALVKLEQVFPSRLRRRVNALQAYTVAVASTGPTVDPHMLAMIAGACRDLELIRIDYKKHDGTESTRSVEPYRLVHLGRRWYLVAWDRDRLAWRTFRVDRMQVQRPTGPHFTPRELPAEDIAAYVTRSVRSAPQRYQARVIVKAPADVIAERVPRDIAVEPIDDNTCAVLARSNSVEMLALYLGMLDADFVVTDPPELVARMSTLAGRYAAAANAG
;
A
#
# COMPACT_ATOMS: atom_id res chain seq x y z
N MET A 1 -32.41 -6.90 35.24
CA MET A 1 -32.01 -6.38 33.90
C MET A 1 -30.53 -6.57 33.61
N LEU A 2 -29.62 -6.41 34.58
CA LEU A 2 -28.17 -6.63 34.43
C LEU A 2 -27.79 -8.01 33.84
N ASN A 3 -28.48 -9.09 34.24
CA ASN A 3 -28.22 -10.45 33.76
C ASN A 3 -28.52 -10.66 32.27
N THR A 4 -29.38 -9.83 31.67
CA THR A 4 -29.71 -9.96 30.24
C THR A 4 -28.69 -9.25 29.36
N SER A 5 -28.24 -8.06 29.74
CA SER A 5 -27.20 -7.34 29.02
C SER A 5 -25.86 -8.06 29.08
N ALA A 6 -25.47 -8.58 30.25
CA ALA A 6 -24.26 -9.38 30.41
C ALA A 6 -24.31 -10.66 29.55
N ARG A 7 -25.48 -11.31 29.46
CA ARG A 7 -25.67 -12.51 28.64
C ARG A 7 -25.61 -12.20 27.14
N LEU A 8 -26.18 -11.08 26.69
CA LEU A 8 -26.09 -10.65 25.29
C LEU A 8 -24.64 -10.37 24.86
N LEU A 9 -23.87 -9.68 25.72
CA LEU A 9 -22.44 -9.45 25.48
C LEU A 9 -21.67 -10.77 25.42
N ARG A 10 -21.93 -11.69 26.35
CA ARG A 10 -21.29 -13.02 26.37
C ARG A 10 -21.66 -13.87 25.14
N LEU A 11 -22.91 -13.79 24.68
CA LEU A 11 -23.35 -14.43 23.44
C LEU A 11 -22.60 -13.85 22.22
N LEU A 12 -22.42 -12.53 22.17
CA LEU A 12 -21.67 -11.87 21.10
C LEU A 12 -20.20 -12.33 21.09
N THR A 13 -19.53 -12.35 22.24
CA THR A 13 -18.15 -12.84 22.39
C THR A 13 -17.97 -14.29 21.91
N LEU A 14 -18.95 -15.15 22.20
CA LEU A 14 -18.93 -16.54 21.71
C LEU A 14 -19.01 -16.57 20.17
N LEU A 15 -19.93 -15.80 19.58
CA LEU A 15 -20.09 -15.73 18.13
C LEU A 15 -18.87 -15.13 17.40
N GLU A 16 -18.05 -14.31 18.08
CA GLU A 16 -16.80 -13.75 17.54
C GLU A 16 -15.63 -14.75 17.59
N THR A 17 -15.56 -15.59 18.62
CA THR A 17 -14.44 -16.51 18.83
C THR A 17 -14.46 -17.74 17.91
N ARG A 18 -15.64 -18.15 17.44
CA ARG A 18 -15.76 -19.31 16.54
C ARG A 18 -16.84 -19.07 15.50
N ARG A 19 -16.52 -19.48 14.26
CA ARG A 19 -17.34 -19.29 13.08
C ARG A 19 -18.74 -19.89 13.17
N ASP A 20 -18.92 -21.05 13.81
CA ASP A 20 -20.23 -21.72 13.86
C ASP A 20 -20.49 -22.32 15.25
N TRP A 21 -21.69 -22.06 15.78
CA TRP A 21 -22.15 -22.53 17.08
C TRP A 21 -23.53 -23.19 16.98
N SER A 22 -23.69 -24.41 17.49
CA SER A 22 -25.06 -24.95 17.64
C SER A 22 -25.83 -24.21 18.74
N GLY A 23 -27.15 -24.13 18.60
CA GLY A 23 -28.00 -23.53 19.63
C GLY A 23 -27.90 -24.24 20.99
N ALA A 24 -27.64 -25.55 21.00
CA ALA A 24 -27.44 -26.33 22.22
C ALA A 24 -26.11 -25.98 22.93
N GLN A 25 -25.02 -25.82 22.19
CA GLN A 25 -23.72 -25.43 22.76
C GLN A 25 -23.72 -24.02 23.34
N LEU A 26 -24.45 -23.09 22.71
CA LEU A 26 -24.63 -21.73 23.24
C LEU A 26 -25.49 -21.76 24.51
N ALA A 27 -26.57 -22.55 24.50
CA ALA A 27 -27.45 -22.73 25.65
C ALA A 27 -26.68 -23.26 26.88
N GLU A 28 -25.84 -24.28 26.68
CA GLU A 28 -24.97 -24.84 27.72
C GLU A 28 -23.98 -23.80 28.26
N ARG A 29 -23.24 -23.10 27.39
CA ARG A 29 -22.22 -22.12 27.82
C ARG A 29 -22.79 -20.86 28.46
N LEU A 30 -24.01 -20.49 28.09
CA LEU A 30 -24.70 -19.33 28.64
C LEU A 30 -25.62 -19.72 29.82
N GLU A 31 -25.67 -21.01 30.18
CA GLU A 31 -26.51 -21.57 31.25
C GLU A 31 -27.99 -21.19 31.10
N VAL A 32 -28.52 -21.25 29.87
CA VAL A 32 -29.91 -20.89 29.55
C VAL A 32 -30.55 -21.87 28.57
N SER A 33 -31.87 -21.78 28.38
CA SER A 33 -32.58 -22.59 27.39
C SER A 33 -32.24 -22.19 25.94
N THR A 34 -32.38 -23.12 25.00
CA THR A 34 -32.26 -22.83 23.55
C THR A 34 -33.29 -21.81 23.05
N ARG A 35 -34.47 -21.73 23.70
CA ARG A 35 -35.46 -20.67 23.46
C ARG A 35 -34.92 -19.29 23.87
N THR A 36 -34.20 -19.21 24.98
CA THR A 36 -33.58 -17.96 25.44
C THR A 36 -32.48 -17.53 24.48
N VAL A 37 -31.64 -18.45 24.01
CA VAL A 37 -30.62 -18.17 22.98
C VAL A 37 -31.25 -17.60 21.70
N ARG A 38 -32.36 -18.20 21.22
CA ARG A 38 -33.11 -17.66 20.06
C ARG A 38 -33.57 -16.22 20.27
N ASN A 39 -34.11 -15.91 21.45
CA ASN A 39 -34.57 -14.56 21.79
C ASN A 39 -33.40 -13.57 21.90
N ASP A 40 -32.28 -14.00 22.48
CA ASP A 40 -31.09 -13.17 22.61
C ASP A 40 -30.43 -12.91 21.23
N VAL A 41 -30.43 -13.90 20.33
CA VAL A 41 -30.02 -13.73 18.92
C VAL A 41 -30.94 -12.75 18.19
N ALA A 42 -32.25 -12.81 18.39
CA ALA A 42 -33.20 -11.85 17.81
C ALA A 42 -32.91 -10.41 18.29
N ARG A 43 -32.60 -10.24 19.58
CA ARG A 43 -32.20 -8.94 20.15
C ARG A 43 -30.87 -8.44 19.59
N LEU A 44 -29.89 -9.32 19.39
CA LEU A 44 -28.63 -8.93 18.73
C LEU A 44 -28.91 -8.44 17.30
N ARG A 45 -29.82 -9.08 16.55
CA ARG A 45 -30.23 -8.62 15.22
C ARG A 45 -30.91 -7.25 15.24
N GLU A 46 -31.80 -7.00 16.20
CA GLU A 46 -32.43 -5.69 16.39
C GLU A 46 -31.40 -4.59 16.70
N LEU A 47 -30.31 -4.94 17.39
CA LEU A 47 -29.18 -4.05 17.66
C LEU A 47 -28.22 -3.89 16.47
N GLY A 48 -28.53 -4.47 15.31
CA GLY A 48 -27.75 -4.35 14.08
C GLY A 48 -26.66 -5.41 13.91
N TYR A 49 -26.57 -6.42 14.79
CA TYR A 49 -25.62 -7.51 14.63
C TYR A 49 -26.14 -8.57 13.64
N PRO A 50 -25.40 -8.87 12.57
CA PRO A 50 -25.82 -9.76 11.48
C PRO A 50 -25.71 -11.24 11.88
N VAL A 51 -26.49 -11.73 12.85
CA VAL A 51 -26.39 -13.15 13.23
C VAL A 51 -27.13 -14.02 12.20
N GLU A 52 -26.42 -14.85 11.45
CA GLU A 52 -27.00 -15.82 10.52
C GLU A 52 -27.38 -17.11 11.27
N ALA A 53 -28.42 -17.80 10.78
CA ALA A 53 -28.82 -19.11 11.30
C ALA A 53 -28.92 -20.09 10.13
N ALA A 54 -28.16 -21.18 10.18
CA ALA A 54 -28.24 -22.27 9.20
C ALA A 54 -29.17 -23.38 9.73
N PRO A 55 -30.21 -23.81 9.00
CA PRO A 55 -31.04 -24.95 9.38
C PRO A 55 -30.33 -26.29 9.13
N GLY A 56 -30.64 -27.33 9.93
CA GLY A 56 -30.16 -28.71 9.75
C GLY A 56 -29.52 -29.34 11.00
N VAL A 57 -29.08 -30.61 10.88
CA VAL A 57 -28.45 -31.41 11.97
C VAL A 57 -27.08 -30.84 12.39
N ALA A 58 -26.39 -30.16 11.46
CA ALA A 58 -25.20 -29.34 11.71
C ALA A 58 -25.53 -27.83 11.81
N GLY A 59 -26.81 -27.49 11.97
CA GLY A 59 -27.30 -26.11 11.97
C GLY A 59 -26.86 -25.32 13.19
N GLY A 60 -26.52 -24.05 12.99
CA GLY A 60 -25.94 -23.20 14.02
C GLY A 60 -26.10 -21.71 13.76
N TYR A 61 -25.71 -20.92 14.75
CA TYR A 61 -25.60 -19.48 14.71
C TYR A 61 -24.17 -19.08 14.39
N ARG A 62 -24.04 -18.04 13.57
CA ARG A 62 -22.76 -17.40 13.27
C ARG A 62 -22.93 -15.91 13.11
N LEU A 63 -21.88 -15.15 13.37
CA LEU A 63 -21.85 -13.73 13.02
C LEU A 63 -21.55 -13.60 11.52
N GLY A 64 -22.48 -13.04 10.77
CA GLY A 64 -22.34 -12.70 9.36
C GLY A 64 -21.58 -11.39 9.15
N SER A 65 -21.34 -11.03 7.90
CA SER A 65 -20.76 -9.72 7.52
C SER A 65 -21.87 -8.67 7.45
N GLY A 66 -21.98 -7.80 8.46
CA GLY A 66 -23.03 -6.79 8.59
C GLY A 66 -22.57 -5.39 8.20
N ALA A 67 -23.52 -4.45 8.09
CA ALA A 67 -23.30 -3.08 7.63
C ALA A 67 -22.45 -2.20 8.57
N ALA A 68 -22.21 -2.64 9.81
CA ALA A 68 -21.35 -1.97 10.78
C ALA A 68 -20.42 -2.99 11.47
N MET A 69 -19.21 -2.55 11.82
CA MET A 69 -18.24 -3.36 12.55
C MET A 69 -18.71 -3.56 14.00
N PRO A 70 -18.85 -4.82 14.49
CA PRO A 70 -19.18 -5.09 15.88
C PRO A 70 -18.06 -4.61 16.83
N PRO A 71 -18.33 -4.43 18.13
CA PRO A 71 -17.30 -4.06 19.11
C PRO A 71 -16.30 -5.21 19.25
N LEU A 72 -15.07 -4.98 18.77
CA LEU A 72 -14.01 -5.97 18.80
C LEU A 72 -13.45 -6.15 20.22
N LEU A 73 -13.39 -7.39 20.68
CA LEU A 73 -12.62 -7.76 21.86
C LEU A 73 -11.17 -8.01 21.43
N LEU A 74 -10.32 -7.02 21.68
CA LEU A 74 -8.88 -7.12 21.43
C LEU A 74 -8.16 -7.66 22.66
N GLU A 75 -7.28 -8.64 22.46
CA GLU A 75 -6.28 -9.01 23.46
C GLU A 75 -5.26 -7.90 23.65
N ASP A 76 -4.48 -7.98 24.73
CA ASP A 76 -3.52 -6.96 25.11
C ASP A 76 -2.50 -6.65 24.00
N ASP A 77 -1.94 -7.68 23.36
CA ASP A 77 -0.93 -7.51 22.32
C ASP A 77 -1.56 -7.05 20.99
N GLU A 78 -2.80 -7.47 20.69
CA GLU A 78 -3.56 -7.00 19.53
C GLU A 78 -3.88 -5.50 19.66
N ALA A 79 -4.32 -5.08 20.84
CA ALA A 79 -4.59 -3.67 21.16
C ALA A 79 -3.35 -2.78 20.99
N VAL A 80 -2.19 -3.25 21.46
CA VAL A 80 -0.92 -2.54 21.26
C VAL A 80 -0.53 -2.50 19.79
N ALA A 81 -0.67 -3.62 19.05
CA ALA A 81 -0.34 -3.68 17.63
C ALA A 81 -1.20 -2.72 16.80
N VAL A 82 -2.51 -2.66 17.04
CA VAL A 82 -3.41 -1.71 16.37
C VAL A 82 -3.05 -0.28 16.71
N ALA A 83 -2.77 0.04 17.97
CA ALA A 83 -2.37 1.38 18.39
C ALA A 83 -1.06 1.85 17.71
N VAL A 84 -0.06 0.96 17.65
CA VAL A 84 1.22 1.23 16.97
C VAL A 84 1.02 1.39 15.46
N ALA A 85 0.18 0.55 14.83
CA ALA A 85 -0.12 0.63 13.40
C ALA A 85 -0.85 1.94 13.04
N LEU A 86 -1.87 2.33 13.81
CA LEU A 86 -2.61 3.58 13.62
C LEU A 86 -1.68 4.80 13.71
N ARG A 87 -0.76 4.81 14.68
CA ARG A 87 0.24 5.88 14.80
C ARG A 87 1.27 5.85 13.68
N SER A 88 1.75 4.68 13.27
CA SER A 88 2.69 4.58 12.15
C SER A 88 2.05 5.02 10.83
N SER A 89 0.73 4.89 10.73
CA SER A 89 -0.06 5.32 9.57
C SER A 89 -0.18 6.85 9.47
N THR A 90 0.00 7.61 10.56
CA THR A 90 0.01 9.09 10.50
C THR A 90 1.26 9.67 9.85
N SER A 91 2.22 8.82 9.47
CA SER A 91 3.42 9.19 8.73
C SER A 91 3.56 8.37 7.44
N GLY A 92 2.49 7.72 6.98
CA GLY A 92 2.47 6.82 5.83
C GLY A 92 2.13 7.52 4.50
N GLY A 93 2.23 6.78 3.38
CA GLY A 93 1.93 7.27 2.03
C GLY A 93 0.44 7.25 1.66
N ILE A 94 -0.47 7.41 2.62
CA ILE A 94 -1.93 7.39 2.38
C ILE A 94 -2.53 8.67 2.97
N SER A 95 -3.05 9.55 2.11
CA SER A 95 -3.59 10.86 2.51
C SER A 95 -4.96 10.70 3.14
N GLY A 96 -5.27 11.52 4.16
CA GLY A 96 -6.58 11.52 4.81
C GLY A 96 -6.83 10.40 5.83
N ILE A 97 -5.93 9.40 5.95
CA ILE A 97 -5.97 8.45 7.07
C ILE A 97 -5.52 9.11 8.37
N GLU A 98 -4.66 10.11 8.32
CA GLU A 98 -4.04 10.73 9.51
C GLU A 98 -5.10 11.16 10.54
N GLU A 99 -6.09 11.95 10.14
CA GLU A 99 -7.16 12.39 11.04
C GLU A 99 -8.03 11.22 11.52
N THR A 100 -8.36 10.30 10.61
CA THR A 100 -9.19 9.12 10.92
C THR A 100 -8.48 8.17 11.88
N ALA A 101 -7.17 7.96 11.71
CA ALA A 101 -6.33 7.12 12.53
C ALA A 101 -6.09 7.75 13.90
N VAL A 102 -5.87 9.06 13.98
CA VAL A 102 -5.84 9.81 15.25
C VAL A 102 -7.18 9.65 15.97
N ARG A 103 -8.31 9.85 15.28
CA ARG A 103 -9.64 9.70 15.89
C ARG A 103 -9.91 8.27 16.35
N ALA A 104 -9.48 7.25 15.59
CA ALA A 104 -9.58 5.85 15.96
C ALA A 104 -8.69 5.52 17.17
N LEU A 105 -7.47 6.06 17.21
CA LEU A 105 -6.54 5.88 18.32
C LEU A 105 -7.10 6.49 19.61
N VAL A 106 -7.68 7.70 19.54
CA VAL A 106 -8.36 8.32 20.69
C VAL A 106 -9.52 7.44 21.20
N LYS A 107 -10.32 6.86 20.30
CA LYS A 107 -11.40 5.93 20.69
C LYS A 107 -10.85 4.66 21.35
N LEU A 108 -9.73 4.13 20.88
CA LEU A 108 -9.05 2.97 21.49
C LEU A 108 -8.48 3.31 22.88
N GLU A 109 -7.80 4.44 23.01
CA GLU A 109 -7.21 4.87 24.28
C GLU A 109 -8.27 5.10 25.37
N GLN A 110 -9.48 5.52 25.00
CA GLN A 110 -10.62 5.67 25.93
C GLN A 110 -11.02 4.34 26.59
N VAL A 111 -10.94 3.22 25.86
CA VAL A 111 -11.33 1.90 26.36
C VAL A 111 -10.17 1.09 26.95
N PHE A 112 -8.93 1.55 26.78
CA PHE A 112 -7.76 0.83 27.30
C PHE A 112 -7.64 0.85 28.84
N PRO A 113 -7.35 -0.30 29.46
CA PRO A 113 -6.83 -0.39 30.82
C PRO A 113 -5.58 0.48 31.03
N SER A 114 -5.38 0.97 32.25
CA SER A 114 -4.27 1.88 32.60
C SER A 114 -2.88 1.34 32.26
N ARG A 115 -2.67 0.01 32.30
CA ARG A 115 -1.39 -0.60 31.90
C ARG A 115 -1.13 -0.50 30.39
N LEU A 116 -2.16 -0.73 29.56
CA LEU A 116 -2.05 -0.67 28.11
C LEU A 116 -1.84 0.77 27.65
N ARG A 117 -2.59 1.71 28.23
CA ARG A 117 -2.41 3.14 27.96
C ARG A 117 -0.98 3.59 28.28
N ARG A 118 -0.38 3.14 29.39
CA ARG A 118 1.03 3.44 29.72
C ARG A 118 2.01 2.84 28.71
N ARG A 119 1.82 1.58 28.30
CA ARG A 119 2.70 0.89 27.33
C ARG A 119 2.65 1.58 25.96
N VAL A 120 1.45 1.93 25.49
CA VAL A 120 1.25 2.70 24.25
C VAL A 120 1.86 4.09 24.39
N ASN A 121 1.56 4.85 25.46
CA ASN A 121 2.11 6.19 25.66
C ASN A 121 3.63 6.21 25.75
N ALA A 122 4.27 5.18 26.32
CA ALA A 122 5.72 5.06 26.35
C ALA A 122 6.29 4.86 24.93
N LEU A 123 5.73 3.94 24.16
CA LEU A 123 6.09 3.80 22.74
C LEU A 123 5.86 5.12 21.99
N GLN A 124 4.82 5.87 22.36
CA GLN A 124 4.55 7.17 21.75
C GLN A 124 5.63 8.20 22.07
N ALA A 125 5.86 8.45 23.35
CA ALA A 125 6.77 9.47 23.86
C ALA A 125 8.21 9.26 23.39
N TYR A 126 8.62 8.01 23.19
CA TYR A 126 10.00 7.64 22.84
C TYR A 126 10.18 7.23 21.37
N THR A 127 9.16 7.43 20.52
CA THR A 127 9.28 7.20 19.07
C THR A 127 8.99 8.49 18.31
N VAL A 128 10.01 9.02 17.62
CA VAL A 128 9.88 10.12 16.68
C VAL A 128 9.71 9.54 15.28
N ALA A 129 8.57 9.82 14.65
CA ALA A 129 8.37 9.47 13.24
C ALA A 129 9.00 10.53 12.35
N VAL A 130 9.76 10.11 11.34
CA VAL A 130 10.21 11.01 10.27
C VAL A 130 9.05 11.16 9.30
N ALA A 131 8.56 12.40 9.13
CA ALA A 131 7.45 12.70 8.22
C ALA A 131 7.76 12.19 6.80
N SER A 132 6.80 11.48 6.24
CA SER A 132 6.83 11.07 4.84
C SER A 132 6.54 12.25 3.94
N THR A 133 7.54 12.75 3.21
CA THR A 133 7.32 13.72 2.11
C THR A 133 6.97 13.02 0.78
N GLY A 134 6.45 11.79 0.84
CA GLY A 134 6.17 10.96 -0.32
C GLY A 134 4.78 11.17 -0.93
N PRO A 135 4.57 10.74 -2.19
CA PRO A 135 3.25 10.77 -2.82
C PRO A 135 2.25 9.94 -2.02
N THR A 136 1.05 10.48 -1.85
CA THR A 136 -0.01 9.87 -1.05
C THR A 136 -1.14 9.35 -1.92
N VAL A 137 -1.80 8.27 -1.49
CA VAL A 137 -3.00 7.72 -2.14
C VAL A 137 -4.23 7.93 -1.26
N ASP A 138 -5.41 8.14 -1.87
CA ASP A 138 -6.69 8.17 -1.17
C ASP A 138 -7.14 6.73 -0.77
N PRO A 139 -7.46 6.46 0.52
CA PRO A 139 -7.98 5.18 0.99
C PRO A 139 -9.23 4.71 0.24
N HIS A 140 -10.13 5.64 -0.11
CA HIS A 140 -11.36 5.31 -0.80
C HIS A 140 -11.07 4.79 -2.21
N MET A 141 -10.05 5.36 -2.86
CA MET A 141 -9.56 4.88 -4.14
C MET A 141 -8.92 3.48 -4.03
N LEU A 142 -8.12 3.23 -2.98
CA LEU A 142 -7.56 1.89 -2.74
C LEU A 142 -8.65 0.85 -2.49
N ALA A 143 -9.65 1.17 -1.67
CA ALA A 143 -10.77 0.29 -1.38
C ALA A 143 -11.60 0.00 -2.64
N MET A 144 -11.84 1.02 -3.46
CA MET A 144 -12.53 0.86 -4.74
C MET A 144 -11.76 -0.07 -5.70
N ILE A 145 -10.45 0.13 -5.86
CA ILE A 145 -9.63 -0.73 -6.72
C ILE A 145 -9.59 -2.16 -6.17
N ALA A 146 -9.48 -2.33 -4.85
CA ALA A 146 -9.52 -3.64 -4.21
C ALA A 146 -10.86 -4.36 -4.44
N GLY A 147 -11.98 -3.63 -4.35
CA GLY A 147 -13.31 -4.13 -4.69
C GLY A 147 -13.38 -4.59 -6.15
N ALA A 148 -12.93 -3.76 -7.10
CA ALA A 148 -12.91 -4.12 -8.51
C ALA A 148 -12.01 -5.35 -8.80
N CYS A 149 -10.88 -5.50 -8.10
CA CYS A 149 -10.05 -6.71 -8.19
C CYS A 149 -10.80 -7.97 -7.69
N ARG A 150 -11.57 -7.84 -6.61
CA ARG A 150 -12.32 -8.95 -6.00
C ARG A 150 -13.49 -9.37 -6.88
N ASP A 151 -14.23 -8.38 -7.39
CA ASP A 151 -15.45 -8.58 -8.16
C ASP A 151 -15.16 -8.80 -9.66
N LEU A 152 -13.88 -8.72 -10.06
CA LEU A 152 -13.44 -8.85 -11.45
C LEU A 152 -14.13 -7.84 -12.36
N GLU A 153 -14.25 -6.60 -11.89
CA GLU A 153 -14.85 -5.50 -12.65
C GLU A 153 -13.79 -4.70 -13.40
N LEU A 154 -14.09 -4.35 -14.64
CA LEU A 154 -13.25 -3.44 -15.41
C LEU A 154 -13.23 -2.06 -14.76
N ILE A 155 -12.06 -1.42 -14.78
CA ILE A 155 -11.94 -0.02 -14.37
C ILE A 155 -11.36 0.82 -15.49
N ARG A 156 -11.91 2.03 -15.66
CA ARG A 156 -11.32 3.07 -16.49
C ARG A 156 -10.48 3.98 -15.61
N ILE A 157 -9.24 4.21 -16.01
CA ILE A 157 -8.30 5.02 -15.25
C ILE A 157 -7.76 6.15 -16.12
N ASP A 158 -7.75 7.37 -15.58
CA ASP A 158 -6.97 8.48 -16.11
C ASP A 158 -5.59 8.42 -15.49
N TYR A 159 -4.58 8.15 -16.30
CA TYR A 159 -3.23 7.88 -15.83
C TYR A 159 -2.24 8.94 -16.31
N LYS A 160 -1.54 9.55 -15.34
CA LYS A 160 -0.44 10.48 -15.61
C LYS A 160 0.88 9.72 -15.73
N LYS A 161 1.42 9.67 -16.94
CA LYS A 161 2.73 9.09 -17.20
C LYS A 161 3.84 9.93 -16.57
N HIS A 162 5.05 9.37 -16.52
CA HIS A 162 6.19 10.06 -15.94
C HIS A 162 6.61 11.31 -16.72
N ASP A 163 6.38 11.33 -18.04
CA ASP A 163 6.65 12.47 -18.92
C ASP A 163 5.56 13.55 -18.87
N GLY A 164 4.59 13.43 -17.95
CA GLY A 164 3.48 14.36 -17.80
C GLY A 164 2.30 14.10 -18.74
N THR A 165 2.44 13.18 -19.72
CA THR A 165 1.35 12.84 -20.64
C THR A 165 0.23 12.15 -19.89
N GLU A 166 -0.98 12.68 -20.00
CA GLU A 166 -2.18 12.07 -19.47
C GLU A 166 -2.78 11.11 -20.48
N SER A 167 -3.33 10.01 -19.99
CA SER A 167 -3.95 9.02 -20.86
C SER A 167 -4.99 8.21 -20.14
N THR A 168 -6.18 8.09 -20.74
CA THR A 168 -7.23 7.21 -20.25
C THR A 168 -6.97 5.77 -20.70
N ARG A 169 -7.17 4.81 -19.81
CA ARG A 169 -6.98 3.37 -20.05
C ARG A 169 -8.15 2.56 -19.53
N SER A 170 -8.51 1.52 -20.27
CA SER A 170 -9.41 0.47 -19.78
C SER A 170 -8.59 -0.73 -19.32
N VAL A 171 -8.70 -1.10 -18.04
CA VAL A 171 -7.86 -2.16 -17.46
C VAL A 171 -8.70 -3.19 -16.70
N GLU A 172 -8.26 -4.45 -16.76
CA GLU A 172 -8.76 -5.55 -15.92
C GLU A 172 -7.86 -5.61 -14.65
N PRO A 173 -8.31 -5.14 -13.47
CA PRO A 173 -7.49 -5.10 -12.26
C PRO A 173 -7.39 -6.47 -11.57
N TYR A 174 -6.19 -6.85 -11.12
CA TYR A 174 -5.99 -8.15 -10.45
C TYR A 174 -5.48 -8.01 -9.02
N ARG A 175 -4.41 -7.24 -8.79
CA ARG A 175 -3.77 -7.17 -7.46
C ARG A 175 -3.22 -5.78 -7.17
N LEU A 176 -3.44 -5.32 -5.94
CA LEU A 176 -2.71 -4.20 -5.35
C LEU A 176 -1.45 -4.72 -4.65
N VAL A 177 -0.33 -4.06 -4.90
CA VAL A 177 0.96 -4.38 -4.29
C VAL A 177 1.53 -3.13 -3.65
N HIS A 178 1.84 -3.21 -2.36
CA HIS A 178 2.58 -2.19 -1.65
C HIS A 178 4.09 -2.49 -1.77
N LEU A 179 4.82 -1.64 -2.49
CA LEU A 179 6.26 -1.78 -2.69
C LEU A 179 6.97 -0.52 -2.21
N GLY A 180 7.78 -0.67 -1.15
CA GLY A 180 8.45 0.45 -0.49
C GLY A 180 7.44 1.39 0.19
N ARG A 181 7.22 2.56 -0.42
CA ARG A 181 6.29 3.61 0.07
C ARG A 181 5.15 3.89 -0.91
N ARG A 182 4.97 3.03 -1.92
CA ARG A 182 4.08 3.29 -3.06
C ARG A 182 3.18 2.09 -3.32
N TRP A 183 1.96 2.39 -3.71
CA TRP A 183 0.98 1.41 -4.15
C TRP A 183 1.02 1.24 -5.65
N TYR A 184 0.99 -0.01 -6.09
CA TYR A 184 0.99 -0.42 -7.48
C TYR A 184 -0.19 -1.33 -7.77
N LEU A 185 -0.86 -1.12 -8.90
CA LEU A 185 -1.89 -2.01 -9.42
C LEU A 185 -1.31 -2.86 -10.54
N VAL A 186 -1.40 -4.17 -10.41
CA VAL A 186 -1.18 -5.12 -11.50
C VAL A 186 -2.50 -5.32 -12.22
N ALA A 187 -2.52 -4.98 -13.51
CA ALA A 187 -3.70 -5.07 -14.34
C ALA A 187 -3.35 -5.44 -15.78
N TRP A 188 -4.30 -6.06 -16.48
CA TRP A 188 -4.21 -6.25 -17.92
C TRP A 188 -4.75 -4.99 -18.61
N ASP A 189 -3.88 -4.32 -19.37
CA ASP A 189 -4.24 -3.13 -20.15
C ASP A 189 -4.89 -3.59 -21.46
N ARG A 190 -6.19 -3.30 -21.64
CA ARG A 190 -6.94 -3.74 -22.82
C ARG A 190 -6.59 -2.96 -24.08
N ASP A 191 -6.09 -1.74 -23.93
CA ASP A 191 -5.68 -0.90 -25.06
C ASP A 191 -4.31 -1.35 -25.59
N ARG A 192 -3.47 -1.88 -24.71
CA ARG A 192 -2.13 -2.38 -25.05
C ARG A 192 -2.02 -3.89 -25.16
N LEU A 193 -3.08 -4.62 -24.81
CA LEU A 193 -3.13 -6.08 -24.80
C LEU A 193 -1.92 -6.70 -24.07
N ALA A 194 -1.61 -6.17 -22.89
CA ALA A 194 -0.45 -6.59 -22.12
C ALA A 194 -0.64 -6.39 -20.61
N TRP A 195 0.06 -7.21 -19.82
CA TRP A 195 0.20 -7.01 -18.38
C TRP A 195 0.99 -5.73 -18.10
N ARG A 196 0.46 -4.88 -17.22
CA ARG A 196 1.10 -3.64 -16.82
C ARG A 196 0.97 -3.40 -15.32
N THR A 197 1.91 -2.60 -14.82
CA THR A 197 1.93 -2.14 -13.44
C THR A 197 1.67 -0.63 -13.45
N PHE A 198 0.59 -0.20 -12.78
CA PHE A 198 0.21 1.20 -12.68
C PHE A 198 0.50 1.72 -11.28
N ARG A 199 1.11 2.89 -11.18
CA ARG A 199 1.28 3.58 -9.89
C ARG A 199 -0.03 4.20 -9.45
N VAL A 200 -0.51 3.83 -8.27
CA VAL A 200 -1.83 4.26 -7.79
C VAL A 200 -1.86 5.76 -7.48
N ASP A 201 -0.74 6.33 -7.04
CA ASP A 201 -0.60 7.78 -6.83
C ASP A 201 -0.65 8.63 -8.11
N ARG A 202 -0.62 7.98 -9.29
CA ARG A 202 -0.65 8.64 -10.61
C ARG A 202 -1.91 8.36 -11.41
N MET A 203 -2.90 7.72 -10.81
CA MET A 203 -4.15 7.36 -11.47
C MET A 203 -5.34 8.02 -10.78
N GLN A 204 -6.37 8.30 -11.55
CA GLN A 204 -7.73 8.51 -11.05
C GLN A 204 -8.64 7.47 -11.67
N VAL A 205 -9.52 6.86 -10.85
CA VAL A 205 -10.47 5.87 -11.35
C VAL A 205 -11.80 6.56 -11.69
N GLN A 206 -12.24 6.38 -12.94
CA GLN A 206 -13.54 6.88 -13.40
C GLN A 206 -14.67 5.99 -12.86
N ARG A 207 -15.79 6.63 -12.50
CA ARG A 207 -16.99 5.96 -11.98
C ARG A 207 -18.16 6.16 -12.95
N PRO A 208 -19.10 5.20 -13.05
CA PRO A 208 -19.11 3.88 -12.39
C PRO A 208 -18.05 2.91 -12.96
N THR A 209 -17.80 1.82 -12.26
CA THR A 209 -16.98 0.70 -12.76
C THR A 209 -17.66 0.04 -13.97
N GLY A 210 -16.85 -0.63 -14.79
CA GLY A 210 -17.30 -1.31 -16.00
C GLY A 210 -17.82 -2.72 -15.74
N PRO A 211 -18.14 -3.47 -16.81
CA PRO A 211 -18.65 -4.84 -16.68
C PRO A 211 -17.59 -5.79 -16.12
N HIS A 212 -18.06 -6.96 -15.69
CA HIS A 212 -17.19 -8.03 -15.20
C HIS A 212 -16.35 -8.61 -16.35
N PHE A 213 -15.17 -9.15 -16.05
CA PHE A 213 -14.30 -9.84 -17.01
C PHE A 213 -13.99 -11.28 -16.55
N THR A 214 -13.68 -12.14 -17.52
CA THR A 214 -13.19 -13.50 -17.22
C THR A 214 -11.72 -13.42 -16.81
N PRO A 215 -11.35 -13.94 -15.63
CA PRO A 215 -10.00 -13.81 -15.12
C PRO A 215 -9.00 -14.58 -15.99
N ARG A 216 -7.87 -13.95 -16.26
CA ARG A 216 -6.72 -14.49 -16.99
C ARG A 216 -5.73 -15.11 -16.03
N GLU A 217 -4.88 -15.98 -16.57
CA GLU A 217 -3.71 -16.48 -15.84
C GLU A 217 -2.77 -15.32 -15.50
N LEU A 218 -2.37 -15.25 -14.23
CA LEU A 218 -1.51 -14.18 -13.72
C LEU A 218 -0.14 -14.18 -14.40
N PRO A 219 0.52 -13.01 -14.53
CA PRO A 219 1.82 -12.91 -15.20
C PRO A 219 2.97 -13.61 -14.45
N ALA A 220 2.76 -13.97 -13.19
CA ALA A 220 3.67 -14.73 -12.35
C ALA A 220 2.92 -15.29 -11.13
N GLU A 221 3.44 -16.37 -10.55
CA GLU A 221 2.97 -16.87 -9.25
C GLU A 221 3.29 -15.87 -8.13
N ASP A 222 4.55 -15.38 -8.08
CA ASP A 222 4.95 -14.31 -7.18
C ASP A 222 4.75 -12.93 -7.82
N ILE A 223 3.59 -12.35 -7.54
CA ILE A 223 3.21 -11.02 -7.99
C ILE A 223 4.09 -9.92 -7.38
N ALA A 224 4.58 -10.08 -6.15
CA ALA A 224 5.45 -9.09 -5.51
C ALA A 224 6.81 -9.03 -6.20
N ALA A 225 7.39 -10.19 -6.54
CA ALA A 225 8.61 -10.27 -7.35
C ALA A 225 8.38 -9.73 -8.77
N TYR A 226 7.23 -10.02 -9.39
CA TYR A 226 6.87 -9.46 -10.69
C TYR A 226 6.81 -7.92 -10.66
N VAL A 227 6.14 -7.32 -9.67
CA VAL A 227 6.08 -5.86 -9.53
C VAL A 227 7.46 -5.28 -9.24
N THR A 228 8.24 -5.92 -8.38
CA THR A 228 9.61 -5.48 -8.08
C THR A 228 10.47 -5.46 -9.33
N ARG A 229 10.42 -6.51 -10.16
CA ARG A 229 11.10 -6.55 -11.46
C ARG A 229 10.54 -5.50 -12.41
N SER A 230 9.24 -5.45 -12.62
CA SER A 230 8.54 -4.51 -13.53
C SER A 230 8.88 -3.05 -13.23
N VAL A 231 8.93 -2.67 -11.95
CA VAL A 231 9.30 -1.30 -11.53
C VAL A 231 10.78 -1.01 -11.79
N ARG A 232 11.66 -2.00 -11.63
CA ARG A 232 13.11 -1.87 -11.91
C ARG A 232 13.44 -1.91 -13.40
N SER A 233 12.73 -2.74 -14.16
CA SER A 233 12.93 -3.02 -15.57
C SER A 233 12.09 -2.12 -16.48
N ALA A 234 11.22 -1.28 -15.92
CA ALA A 234 10.46 -0.30 -16.69
C ALA A 234 11.46 0.49 -17.56
N PRO A 235 11.34 0.45 -18.90
CA PRO A 235 12.32 1.04 -19.79
C PRO A 235 12.44 2.51 -19.44
N GLN A 236 13.60 2.85 -18.90
CA GLN A 236 13.88 4.22 -18.54
C GLN A 236 14.14 4.97 -19.82
N ARG A 237 13.33 6.01 -20.08
CA ARG A 237 13.29 6.72 -21.37
C ARG A 237 14.67 7.13 -21.88
N TYR A 238 15.59 7.43 -20.97
CA TYR A 238 16.95 7.82 -21.27
C TYR A 238 17.93 6.83 -20.65
N GLN A 239 18.82 6.31 -21.48
CA GLN A 239 19.94 5.47 -21.08
C GLN A 239 21.21 6.08 -21.66
N ALA A 240 22.21 6.29 -20.83
CA ALA A 240 23.50 6.83 -21.22
C ALA A 240 24.60 5.88 -20.77
N ARG A 241 25.48 5.48 -21.69
CA ARG A 241 26.77 4.90 -21.33
C ARG A 241 27.76 6.05 -21.20
N VAL A 242 28.20 6.31 -19.97
CA VAL A 242 29.05 7.46 -19.64
C VAL A 242 30.44 6.96 -19.32
N ILE A 243 31.46 7.55 -19.95
CA ILE A 243 32.86 7.25 -19.63
C ILE A 243 33.29 8.19 -18.52
N VAL A 244 33.66 7.64 -17.36
CA VAL A 244 34.11 8.39 -16.20
C VAL A 244 35.62 8.24 -16.09
N LYS A 245 36.33 9.35 -15.91
CA LYS A 245 37.78 9.41 -15.72
C LYS A 245 38.14 9.12 -14.26
N ALA A 246 37.74 7.96 -13.78
CA ALA A 246 38.12 7.44 -12.48
C ALA A 246 38.13 5.89 -12.50
N PRO A 247 38.91 5.25 -11.61
CA PRO A 247 38.90 3.80 -11.42
C PRO A 247 37.51 3.26 -11.08
N ALA A 248 37.21 2.04 -11.53
CA ALA A 248 35.88 1.44 -11.37
C ALA A 248 35.50 1.16 -9.91
N ASP A 249 36.46 0.81 -9.06
CA ASP A 249 36.27 0.58 -7.62
C ASP A 249 35.86 1.85 -6.88
N VAL A 250 36.51 2.98 -7.19
CA VAL A 250 36.17 4.30 -6.63
C VAL A 250 34.75 4.71 -7.02
N ILE A 251 34.36 4.51 -8.29
CA ILE A 251 33.03 4.86 -8.76
C ILE A 251 31.97 3.90 -8.23
N ALA A 252 32.27 2.61 -8.09
CA ALA A 252 31.37 1.62 -7.54
C ALA A 252 30.95 1.92 -6.08
N GLU A 253 31.82 2.56 -5.29
CA GLU A 253 31.49 3.02 -3.93
C GLU A 253 30.56 4.24 -3.91
N ARG A 254 30.54 5.04 -4.98
CA ARG A 254 29.76 6.27 -5.11
C ARG A 254 28.38 6.07 -5.73
N VAL A 255 28.14 4.92 -6.34
CA VAL A 255 26.87 4.59 -6.98
C VAL A 255 26.10 3.51 -6.22
N PRO A 256 24.76 3.49 -6.31
CA PRO A 256 23.97 2.35 -5.85
C PRO A 256 24.44 1.02 -6.47
N ARG A 257 24.38 -0.08 -5.70
CA ARG A 257 24.86 -1.41 -6.11
C ARG A 257 24.18 -1.98 -7.37
N ASP A 258 23.03 -1.43 -7.75
CA ASP A 258 22.27 -1.83 -8.94
C ASP A 258 22.70 -1.09 -10.22
N ILE A 259 23.63 -0.14 -10.13
CA ILE A 259 24.25 0.52 -11.29
C ILE A 259 25.46 -0.29 -11.75
N ALA A 260 25.48 -0.64 -13.03
CA ALA A 260 26.61 -1.33 -13.64
C ALA A 260 27.77 -0.35 -13.86
N VAL A 261 28.93 -0.69 -13.29
CA VAL A 261 30.21 -0.02 -13.48
C VAL A 261 31.18 -1.04 -14.10
N GLU A 262 31.62 -0.78 -15.32
CA GLU A 262 32.53 -1.66 -16.06
C GLU A 262 33.91 -0.99 -16.14
N PRO A 263 34.99 -1.64 -15.65
CA PRO A 263 36.33 -1.11 -15.84
C PRO A 263 36.68 -1.09 -17.33
N ILE A 264 37.28 0.01 -17.80
CA ILE A 264 37.87 0.11 -19.13
C ILE A 264 39.39 -0.07 -19.00
N ASP A 265 39.99 0.67 -18.06
CA ASP A 265 41.40 0.58 -17.67
C ASP A 265 41.57 0.98 -16.19
N ASP A 266 42.82 1.11 -15.71
CA ASP A 266 43.15 1.42 -14.32
C ASP A 266 42.61 2.79 -13.84
N ASN A 267 42.30 3.72 -14.76
CA ASN A 267 41.91 5.09 -14.43
C ASN A 267 40.56 5.50 -15.05
N THR A 268 39.90 4.63 -15.79
CA THR A 268 38.64 4.93 -16.46
C THR A 268 37.66 3.76 -16.39
N CYS A 269 36.38 4.11 -16.31
CA CYS A 269 35.30 3.13 -16.27
C CYS A 269 34.10 3.61 -17.10
N ALA A 270 33.26 2.67 -17.53
CA ALA A 270 31.96 2.96 -18.11
C ALA A 270 30.86 2.76 -17.06
N VAL A 271 30.04 3.78 -16.87
CA VAL A 271 28.84 3.72 -16.04
C VAL A 271 27.61 3.68 -16.94
N LEU A 272 26.75 2.69 -16.73
CA LEU A 272 25.47 2.62 -17.41
C LEU A 272 24.38 3.31 -16.59
N ALA A 273 24.19 4.59 -16.85
CA ALA A 273 23.20 5.41 -16.17
C ALA A 273 21.86 5.35 -16.89
N ARG A 274 20.77 5.25 -16.12
CA ARG A 274 19.40 5.19 -16.63
C ARG A 274 18.54 6.17 -15.85
N SER A 275 17.63 6.87 -16.54
CA SER A 275 16.61 7.70 -15.90
C SER A 275 15.39 7.87 -16.81
N ASN A 276 14.23 8.15 -16.22
CA ASN A 276 13.06 8.59 -16.97
C ASN A 276 13.02 10.13 -17.19
N SER A 277 13.96 10.86 -16.61
CA SER A 277 14.15 12.32 -16.79
C SER A 277 15.62 12.61 -17.10
N VAL A 278 15.85 13.36 -18.17
CA VAL A 278 17.20 13.81 -18.58
C VAL A 278 17.81 14.71 -17.51
N GLU A 279 16.99 15.54 -16.86
CA GLU A 279 17.41 16.45 -15.80
C GLU A 279 17.95 15.69 -14.59
N MET A 280 17.25 14.65 -14.15
CA MET A 280 17.71 13.81 -13.04
C MET A 280 18.96 13.01 -13.42
N LEU A 281 19.03 12.51 -14.67
CA LEU A 281 20.20 11.79 -15.16
C LEU A 281 21.46 12.67 -15.10
N ALA A 282 21.33 13.90 -15.60
CA ALA A 282 22.35 14.94 -15.52
C ALA A 282 22.80 15.23 -14.10
N LEU A 283 21.87 15.38 -13.15
CA LEU A 283 22.19 15.63 -11.75
C LEU A 283 22.94 14.46 -11.10
N TYR A 284 22.52 13.21 -11.36
CA TYR A 284 23.21 12.04 -10.81
C TYR A 284 24.65 11.90 -11.32
N LEU A 285 24.89 12.21 -12.60
CA LEU A 285 26.24 12.23 -13.15
C LEU A 285 27.11 13.29 -12.46
N GLY A 286 26.54 14.46 -12.15
CA GLY A 286 27.23 15.49 -11.38
C GLY A 286 27.61 15.06 -9.95
N MET A 287 26.87 14.12 -9.34
CA MET A 287 27.17 13.59 -8.00
C MET A 287 28.30 12.56 -8.00
N LEU A 288 28.77 12.10 -9.17
CA LEU A 288 29.92 11.19 -9.26
C LEU A 288 31.21 11.85 -8.78
N ASP A 289 31.28 13.18 -8.77
CA ASP A 289 32.43 13.97 -8.32
C ASP A 289 33.73 13.49 -9.02
N ALA A 290 33.63 13.32 -10.34
CA ALA A 290 34.71 12.92 -11.23
C ALA A 290 34.46 13.51 -12.62
N ASP A 291 35.52 13.70 -13.41
CA ASP A 291 35.38 14.09 -14.81
C ASP A 291 34.73 12.96 -15.61
N PHE A 292 33.83 13.30 -16.52
CA PHE A 292 33.16 12.31 -17.36
C PHE A 292 32.82 12.84 -18.75
N VAL A 293 32.57 11.92 -19.68
CA VAL A 293 32.19 12.20 -21.07
C VAL A 293 30.86 11.52 -21.38
N VAL A 294 29.91 12.31 -21.87
CA VAL A 294 28.60 11.85 -22.35
C VAL A 294 28.52 12.08 -23.85
N THR A 295 28.20 11.04 -24.62
CA THR A 295 28.00 11.14 -26.07
C THR A 295 26.54 10.93 -26.49
N ASP A 296 25.76 10.22 -25.69
CA ASP A 296 24.37 9.86 -25.95
C ASP A 296 23.60 9.76 -24.61
N PRO A 297 22.30 10.11 -24.56
CA PRO A 297 21.48 10.67 -25.64
C PRO A 297 21.75 12.16 -25.91
N PRO A 298 21.48 12.68 -27.12
CA PRO A 298 21.71 14.09 -27.48
C PRO A 298 21.01 15.08 -26.53
N GLU A 299 19.84 14.71 -26.03
CA GLU A 299 19.10 15.49 -25.04
C GLU A 299 19.88 15.65 -23.73
N LEU A 300 20.61 14.61 -23.31
CA LEU A 300 21.47 14.67 -22.13
C LEU A 300 22.67 15.58 -22.37
N VAL A 301 23.30 15.50 -23.55
CA VAL A 301 24.40 16.40 -23.92
C VAL A 301 23.94 17.86 -23.88
N ALA A 302 22.80 18.17 -24.52
CA ALA A 302 22.23 19.52 -24.49
C ALA A 302 21.89 20.00 -23.06
N ARG A 303 21.39 19.10 -22.21
CA ARG A 303 21.08 19.41 -20.82
C ARG A 303 22.35 19.66 -20.00
N MET A 304 23.40 18.88 -20.21
CA MET A 304 24.69 19.07 -19.53
C MET A 304 25.32 20.41 -19.90
N SER A 305 25.30 20.80 -21.19
CA SER A 305 25.76 22.12 -21.63
C SER A 305 25.01 23.26 -20.95
N THR A 306 23.68 23.11 -20.79
CA THR A 306 22.85 24.10 -20.09
C THR A 306 23.23 24.21 -18.61
N LEU A 307 23.46 23.08 -17.92
CA LEU A 307 23.84 23.06 -16.51
C LEU A 307 25.26 23.58 -16.29
N ALA A 308 26.21 23.24 -17.16
CA ALA A 308 27.57 23.76 -17.13
C ALA A 308 27.58 25.29 -17.20
N GLY A 309 26.79 25.89 -18.12
CA GLY A 309 26.64 27.34 -18.21
C GLY A 309 26.04 27.96 -16.94
N ARG A 310 25.03 27.31 -16.33
CA ARG A 310 24.42 27.77 -15.08
C ARG A 310 25.39 27.72 -13.91
N TYR A 311 26.16 26.65 -13.77
CA TYR A 311 27.16 26.51 -12.69
C TYR A 311 28.33 27.46 -12.87
N ALA A 312 28.82 27.64 -14.10
CA ALA A 312 29.86 28.62 -14.40
C ALA A 312 29.39 30.05 -14.09
N ALA A 313 28.17 30.42 -14.50
CA ALA A 313 27.61 31.73 -14.19
C ALA A 313 27.45 31.93 -12.67
N ALA A 314 26.99 30.92 -11.94
CA ALA A 314 26.85 30.98 -10.48
C ALA A 314 28.20 31.12 -9.76
N ALA A 315 29.24 30.43 -10.22
CA ALA A 315 30.58 30.52 -9.65
C ALA A 315 31.24 31.90 -9.89
N ASN A 316 30.90 32.56 -11.00
CA ASN A 316 31.45 33.86 -11.41
C ASN A 316 30.53 35.04 -11.04
N ALA A 317 29.43 34.82 -10.34
CA ALA A 317 28.48 35.86 -9.92
C ALA A 317 28.93 36.61 -8.64
N GLY A 318 30.13 36.32 -8.13
CA GLY A 318 30.75 36.97 -6.97
C GLY A 318 31.95 37.81 -7.36
#